data_AF-A0A350XF59-F1
#
_entry.id   AF-A0A350XF59-F1
#
_cell.length_a   1.000
_cell.length_b   1.000
_cell.length_c   1.000
_cell.angle_alpha   90.00
_cell.angle_beta   90.00
_cell.angle_gamma   90.00
#
_symmetry.space_group_name_H-M   'P 1'
#
loop_
_entity.id
_entity.type
_entity.pdbx_description
1 polymer ?
#
loop_
_entity_poly.entity_id
_entity_poly.type
_entity_poly.pdbx_seq_one_letter_code
_entity_poly.pdbx_strand_id
1 'polypeptide(L)' 'MDITATLNEIVNLSIEDRIRLVQAIWDSIAAEQAYPDLTEQQKRELDNRIDDYEINPDNVLTREEIKASIKGKQ' A
#
# COMPACT_ATOMS: atom_id res chain seq x y z
N MET A 1 -26.89 -9.50 -2.43
CA MET A 1 -25.95 -10.20 -1.52
C MET A 1 -25.93 -9.41 -0.22
N ASP A 2 -26.12 -10.07 0.92
CA ASP A 2 -25.96 -9.41 2.21
C ASP A 2 -24.48 -9.41 2.59
N ILE A 3 -23.82 -8.26 2.43
CA ILE A 3 -22.39 -8.10 2.68
C ILE A 3 -22.05 -8.40 4.14
N THR A 4 -22.98 -8.14 5.07
CA THR A 4 -22.76 -8.39 6.50
C THR A 4 -22.73 -9.89 6.79
N ALA A 5 -23.66 -10.64 6.19
CA ALA A 5 -23.66 -12.10 6.29
C ALA A 5 -22.39 -12.71 5.66
N THR A 6 -21.99 -12.25 4.48
CA THR A 6 -20.75 -12.69 3.82
C THR A 6 -19.50 -12.36 4.64
N LEU A 7 -19.44 -11.17 5.25
CA LEU A 7 -18.33 -10.80 6.11
C LEU A 7 -18.23 -11.71 7.34
N ASN A 8 -19.38 -12.08 7.93
CA ASN A 8 -19.43 -13.01 9.06
C ASN A 8 -18.87 -14.40 8.70
N GLU A 9 -19.06 -14.85 7.46
CA GLU A 9 -18.45 -16.10 6.98
C GLU A 9 -16.95 -15.95 6.79
N ILE A 10 -16.50 -14.83 6.21
CA ILE A 10 -15.09 -14.54 5.98
C ILE A 10 -14.30 -14.42 7.29
N VAL A 11 -14.87 -13.82 8.34
CA VAL A 11 -14.16 -13.68 9.63
C VAL A 11 -13.91 -15.01 10.32
N ASN A 12 -14.65 -16.07 9.98
CA ASN A 12 -14.44 -17.43 10.49
C ASN A 12 -13.27 -18.16 9.81
N LEU A 13 -12.74 -17.62 8.72
CA LEU A 13 -11.55 -18.17 8.07
C LEU A 13 -10.29 -17.92 8.90
N SER A 14 -9.23 -18.70 8.63
CA SER A 14 -7.91 -18.45 9.19
C SER A 14 -7.40 -17.05 8.81
N ILE A 15 -6.50 -16.47 9.62
CA ILE A 15 -5.88 -15.17 9.29
C ILE A 15 -5.25 -15.21 7.89
N GLU A 16 -4.57 -16.30 7.56
CA GLU A 16 -3.90 -16.50 6.29
C GLU A 16 -4.88 -16.46 5.10
N ASP A 17 -6.02 -17.15 5.23
CA ASP A 17 -7.03 -17.18 4.17
C ASP A 17 -7.76 -15.85 4.03
N ARG A 18 -7.98 -15.13 5.13
CA ARG A 18 -8.52 -13.76 5.07
C ARG A 18 -7.58 -12.82 4.35
N ILE A 19 -6.27 -12.91 4.62
CA ILE A 19 -5.25 -12.10 3.92
C ILE A 19 -5.25 -12.44 2.42
N ARG A 20 -5.28 -13.72 2.06
CA ARG A 20 -5.36 -14.16 0.65
C ARG A 20 -6.61 -13.62 -0.04
N LEU A 21 -7.76 -13.68 0.64
CA LEU A 21 -9.02 -13.20 0.09
C LEU A 21 -8.99 -11.68 -0.12
N VAL A 22 -8.48 -10.93 0.86
CA VAL A 22 -8.31 -9.47 0.72
C VAL A 22 -7.42 -9.14 -0.47
N GLN A 23 -6.30 -9.86 -0.65
CA GLN A 23 -5.41 -9.67 -1.80
C GLN A 23 -6.14 -9.97 -3.11
N ALA A 24 -6.86 -11.09 -3.21
CA ALA A 24 -7.57 -11.48 -4.43
C ALA A 24 -8.66 -10.46 -4.82
N ILE A 25 -9.40 -9.93 -3.84
CA ILE A 25 -10.40 -8.87 -4.07
C ILE A 25 -9.71 -7.58 -4.52
N TRP A 26 -8.58 -7.24 -3.89
CA TRP A 26 -7.82 -6.05 -4.27
C TRP A 26 -7.29 -6.15 -5.71
N ASP A 27 -6.78 -7.31 -6.10
CA ASP A 27 -6.28 -7.58 -7.46
C ASP A 27 -7.42 -7.51 -8.50
N SER A 28 -8.63 -8.00 -8.17
CA SER A 28 -9.77 -7.91 -9.08
C SER A 28 -10.21 -6.46 -9.31
N ILE A 29 -10.26 -5.66 -8.24
CA ILE A 29 -10.56 -4.22 -8.33
C ILE A 29 -9.49 -3.53 -9.19
N ALA A 30 -8.22 -3.88 -8.99
CA ALA A 30 -7.13 -3.29 -9.78
C ALA A 30 -7.23 -3.66 -11.26
N ALA A 31 -7.63 -4.89 -11.59
CA ALA A 31 -7.80 -5.33 -12.97
C ALA A 31 -8.98 -4.67 -13.69
N GLU A 32 -10.05 -4.32 -12.96
CA GLU A 32 -11.23 -3.65 -13.50
C GLU A 32 -11.04 -2.14 -13.68
N GLN A 33 -10.09 -1.53 -12.97
CA GLN A 33 -9.83 -0.11 -13.07
C GLN A 33 -8.78 0.22 -14.14
N ALA A 34 -9.15 1.06 -15.10
CA ALA A 34 -8.19 1.73 -15.96
C ALA A 34 -7.50 2.85 -15.16
N TYR A 35 -6.41 2.50 -14.48
CA TYR A 35 -5.56 3.51 -13.86
C TYR A 35 -4.92 4.37 -14.95
N PRO A 36 -4.86 5.70 -14.78
CA PRO A 36 -4.01 6.50 -15.64
C PRO A 36 -2.57 6.00 -15.45
N ASP A 37 -1.89 5.77 -16.58
CA ASP A 37 -0.46 5.49 -16.53
C ASP A 37 0.26 6.59 -15.76
N LEU A 38 1.29 6.22 -15.00
CA LEU A 38 2.18 7.20 -14.41
C LEU A 38 2.73 8.10 -15.52
N THR A 39 2.66 9.41 -15.30
CA THR A 39 3.34 10.36 -16.18
C THR A 39 4.85 10.07 -16.17
N GLU A 40 5.54 10.43 -17.25
CA GLU A 40 7.00 10.27 -17.33
C GLU A 40 7.73 11.01 -16.20
N GLN A 41 7.16 12.10 -15.69
CA GLN A 41 7.70 12.78 -14.52
C GLN A 41 7.56 11.94 -13.25
N GLN A 42 6.41 11.31 -13.03
CA GLN A 42 6.18 10.44 -11.87
C GLN A 42 7.06 9.18 -11.94
N LYS A 43 7.23 8.58 -13.11
CA LYS A 43 8.14 7.44 -13.30
C LYS A 43 9.57 7.80 -12.92
N ARG A 44 10.09 8.90 -13.47
CA ARG A 44 11.44 9.40 -13.14
C ARG A 44 11.62 9.68 -11.66
N GLU A 45 10.62 10.23 -10.99
CA GLU A 45 10.68 10.44 -9.54
C GLU A 45 10.78 9.12 -8.76
N LEU A 46 10.04 8.09 -9.18
CA LEU A 46 10.14 6.77 -8.56
C LEU A 46 11.52 6.14 -8.82
N ASP A 47 12.02 6.21 -10.06
CA ASP A 47 13.35 5.69 -10.41
C ASP A 47 14.44 6.36 -9.57
N ASN A 48 14.42 7.70 -9.46
CA ASN A 48 15.37 8.45 -8.63
C ASN A 48 15.31 8.01 -7.15
N ARG A 49 14.11 7.80 -6.61
CA ARG A 49 13.94 7.38 -5.20
C ARG A 49 14.40 5.94 -4.97
N ILE A 50 14.32 5.09 -5.98
CA ILE A 50 14.85 3.72 -5.94
C ILE A 50 16.38 3.80 -5.95
N ASP A 51 16.98 4.54 -6.88
CA ASP A 51 18.44 4.71 -6.97
C ASP A 51 19.02 5.32 -5.67
N ASP A 52 18.37 6.35 -5.13
CA ASP A 52 18.78 6.98 -3.87
C ASP A 52 18.73 6.00 -2.68
N TYR A 53 17.71 5.13 -2.65
CA TYR A 53 17.58 4.10 -1.62
C TYR A 53 18.60 2.97 -1.80
N GLU A 54 18.90 2.56 -3.03
CA GLU A 54 19.94 1.56 -3.30
C GLU A 54 21.34 2.05 -2.93
N ILE A 55 21.62 3.35 -3.16
CA ILE A 55 22.88 4.00 -2.78
C ILE A 55 22.98 4.16 -1.25
N ASN A 56 21.87 4.47 -0.58
CA ASN A 56 21.85 4.67 0.88
C ASN A 56 20.59 4.07 1.53
N PRO A 57 20.59 2.74 1.80
CA PRO A 57 19.43 2.05 2.38
C PRO A 57 19.05 2.53 3.78
N ASP A 58 20.01 3.10 4.52
CA ASP A 58 19.80 3.63 5.87
C ASP A 58 19.24 5.07 5.86
N ASN A 59 19.05 5.68 4.69
CA ASN A 59 18.42 6.99 4.52
C ASN A 59 16.88 6.92 4.68
N VAL A 60 16.44 6.33 5.77
CA VAL A 60 15.04 6.15 6.12
C VAL A 60 14.76 6.79 7.47
N LEU A 61 13.52 7.21 7.67
CA LEU A 61 13.07 7.70 8.96
C LEU A 61 12.28 6.62 9.68
N THR A 62 12.57 6.42 10.95
CA THR A 62 11.72 5.65 11.84
C THR A 62 10.34 6.30 11.96
N ARG A 63 9.36 5.50 12.37
CA ARG A 63 8.00 6.00 12.60
C ARG A 63 7.96 7.12 13.64
N GLU A 64 8.81 7.03 14.65
CA GLU A 64 8.96 8.02 15.72
C GLU A 64 9.52 9.33 15.17
N GLU A 65 10.55 9.29 14.32
CA GLU A 65 11.15 10.46 13.67
C GLU A 65 10.17 11.16 12.72
N ILE A 66 9.42 10.40 11.91
CA ILE A 66 8.38 10.98 11.04
C ILE A 66 7.29 11.65 11.88
N LYS A 67 6.83 11.00 12.95
CA LYS A 67 5.82 11.59 13.84
C LYS A 67 6.33 12.87 14.51
N ALA A 68 7.60 12.92 14.90
CA ALA A 68 8.20 14.11 15.49
C ALA A 68 8.30 15.26 14.47
N SER A 69 8.72 14.97 13.23
CA SER A 69 8.87 15.99 12.18
C SER A 69 7.54 16.62 11.74
N ILE A 70 6.44 15.87 11.78
CA ILE A 70 5.09 16.39 11.50
C ILE A 70 4.58 17.28 12.66
N LYS A 71 4.87 16.90 13.90
CA LYS A 71 4.44 17.67 15.10
C LYS A 71 5.23 18.97 15.30
N GLY A 72 6.51 19.02 14.89
CA GLY A 72 7.36 20.21 15.02
C GLY A 72 7.12 21.30 13.98
N LYS A 73 6.17 21.12 13.05
CA LYS A 73 5.82 22.08 11.98
C LYS A 73 4.46 22.78 12.23
N GLN A 74 3.92 22.73 13.45
CA GLN A 74 2.75 23.50 13.88
C GLN A 74 3.15 24.69 14.74
#